data_AF-A0A1S3TPA2-F1
#
_entry.id   AF-A0A1S3TPA2-F1
#
_cell.length_a   1.000
_cell.length_b   1.000
_cell.length_c   1.000
_cell.angle_alpha   90.00
_cell.angle_beta   90.00
_cell.angle_gamma   90.00
#
_symmetry.space_group_name_H-M   'P 1'
#
loop_
_entity.id
_entity.type
_entity.pdbx_description
1 polymer ?
#
loop_
_entity_poly.entity_id
_entity_poly.type
_entity_poly.pdbx_seq_one_letter_code
_entity_poly.pdbx_strand_id
1 'polypeptide(L)'
;MEQRKDIRELNRPKMIPKQPVASSKPQISRPLKHNSTHTASQDHRPKPKVGRQPFDEEEDEMDISNMIRSMFNYNPKKFVDDDDDDDMEAGFDEIMREERRSAQIARREDEEQLRLIEEEEERERRRRMAKLKKRKLGE
;
A
#
# COMPACT_ATOMS: atom_id res chain seq x y z
N MET A 1 -2.16 -16.20 -52.89
CA MET A 1 -2.12 -14.90 -52.20
C MET A 1 -3.44 -14.76 -51.44
N GLU A 2 -3.58 -14.64 -50.14
CA GLU A 2 -2.71 -14.60 -48.96
C GLU A 2 -3.71 -14.74 -47.79
N GLN A 3 -3.54 -15.70 -46.88
CA GLN A 3 -4.37 -15.82 -45.68
C GLN A 3 -3.85 -14.83 -44.64
N ARG A 4 -4.65 -13.84 -44.24
CA ARG A 4 -4.29 -12.92 -43.15
C ARG A 4 -5.01 -13.33 -41.87
N LYS A 5 -4.20 -13.79 -40.93
CA LYS A 5 -4.54 -14.30 -39.60
C LYS A 5 -4.88 -13.15 -38.64
N ASP A 6 -5.80 -13.44 -37.73
CA ASP A 6 -6.32 -12.55 -36.71
C ASP A 6 -5.26 -11.97 -35.76
N ILE A 7 -5.27 -10.64 -35.60
CA ILE A 7 -4.37 -9.87 -34.73
C ILE A 7 -4.84 -9.89 -33.25
N ARG A 8 -5.95 -10.57 -32.92
CA ARG A 8 -6.54 -10.56 -31.57
C ARG A 8 -6.00 -11.62 -30.60
N GLU A 9 -5.11 -12.51 -31.02
CA GLU A 9 -4.58 -13.58 -30.15
C GLU A 9 -3.30 -13.20 -29.37
N LEU A 10 -2.70 -12.03 -29.60
CA LEU A 10 -1.38 -11.71 -29.04
C LEU A 10 -1.34 -11.23 -27.57
N ASN A 11 -2.49 -11.08 -26.91
CA ASN A 11 -2.58 -10.58 -25.53
C ASN A 11 -3.27 -11.58 -24.59
N ARG A 12 -2.75 -12.81 -24.54
CA ARG A 12 -3.00 -13.73 -23.42
C ARG A 12 -1.70 -13.88 -22.64
N PRO A 13 -1.62 -13.47 -21.36
CA PRO A 13 -0.47 -13.80 -20.54
C PRO A 13 -0.39 -15.32 -20.42
N LYS A 14 0.65 -15.91 -21.01
CA LYS A 14 0.95 -17.34 -20.91
C LYS A 14 1.25 -17.65 -19.44
N MET A 15 0.36 -18.40 -18.77
CA MET A 15 0.64 -18.93 -17.44
C MET A 15 1.81 -19.91 -17.55
N ILE A 16 2.96 -19.51 -16.99
CA ILE A 16 4.12 -20.39 -16.87
C ILE A 16 3.78 -21.45 -15.81
N PRO A 17 3.92 -22.75 -16.11
CA PRO A 17 3.80 -23.78 -15.09
C PRO A 17 4.94 -23.63 -14.07
N LYS A 18 4.58 -23.49 -12.79
CA LYS A 18 5.52 -23.34 -11.67
C LYS A 18 6.48 -24.54 -11.66
N GLN A 19 7.75 -24.31 -11.97
CA GLN A 19 8.82 -25.27 -11.67
C GLN A 19 9.01 -25.36 -10.16
N PRO A 20 9.21 -26.56 -9.57
CA PRO A 20 9.64 -26.68 -8.20
C PRO A 20 11.11 -26.25 -8.12
N VAL A 21 11.36 -25.04 -7.63
CA VAL A 21 12.71 -24.61 -7.27
C VAL A 21 13.16 -25.39 -6.04
N ALA A 22 14.29 -26.09 -6.19
CA ALA A 22 14.95 -26.82 -5.11
C ALA A 22 15.23 -25.88 -3.93
N SER A 23 14.94 -26.35 -2.71
CA SER A 23 15.15 -25.59 -1.48
C SER A 23 16.62 -25.20 -1.34
N SER A 24 16.93 -23.91 -1.43
CA SER A 24 18.23 -23.41 -0.99
C SER A 24 18.24 -23.35 0.53
N LYS A 25 19.02 -24.26 1.13
CA LYS A 25 19.44 -24.21 2.53
C LYS A 25 20.20 -22.90 2.78
N PRO A 26 19.81 -22.04 3.74
CA PRO A 26 20.72 -21.04 4.24
C PRO A 26 21.66 -21.68 5.27
N GLN A 27 22.88 -22.02 4.86
CA GLN A 27 24.01 -22.13 5.79
C GLN A 27 24.44 -20.71 6.18
N ILE A 28 23.90 -20.20 7.28
CA ILE A 28 24.45 -19.02 7.96
C ILE A 28 24.58 -19.39 9.43
N SER A 29 25.67 -20.08 9.77
CA SER A 29 26.18 -20.12 11.15
C SER A 29 26.79 -18.76 11.46
N ARG A 30 25.98 -17.82 11.94
CA ARG A 30 26.46 -16.62 12.63
C ARG A 30 26.18 -16.80 14.13
N PRO A 31 27.19 -16.71 15.01
CA PRO A 31 26.96 -16.76 16.44
C PRO A 31 26.15 -15.53 16.86
N LEU A 32 25.08 -15.76 17.64
CA LEU A 32 24.34 -14.71 18.33
C LEU A 32 25.32 -13.96 19.23
N LYS A 33 25.61 -12.70 18.88
CA LYS A 33 26.16 -11.77 19.85
C LYS A 33 25.02 -11.48 20.84
N HIS A 34 25.09 -12.14 21.99
CA HIS A 34 24.36 -11.74 23.19
C HIS A 34 24.76 -10.29 23.48
N ASN A 35 23.85 -9.35 23.20
CA ASN A 35 24.02 -7.99 23.67
C ASN A 35 24.03 -8.06 25.19
N SER A 36 25.21 -7.78 25.74
CA SER A 36 25.50 -7.75 27.17
C SER A 36 24.38 -7.02 27.90
N THR A 37 23.89 -7.66 28.95
CA THR A 37 23.08 -7.03 29.99
C THR A 37 23.64 -5.64 30.28
N HIS A 38 22.79 -4.64 30.14
CA HIS A 38 23.07 -3.27 30.55
C HIS A 38 23.21 -3.30 32.07
N THR A 39 24.39 -3.67 32.55
CA THR A 39 24.73 -3.48 33.96
C THR A 39 24.70 -1.98 34.19
N ALA A 40 23.86 -1.55 35.11
CA ALA A 40 23.80 -0.18 35.59
C ALA A 40 25.11 0.14 36.34
N SER A 41 26.21 0.31 35.60
CA SER A 41 27.41 0.95 36.14
C SER A 41 27.17 2.44 36.07
N GLN A 42 26.88 3.03 37.23
CA GLN A 42 26.93 4.46 37.51
C GLN A 42 28.36 4.96 37.20
N ASP A 43 28.61 5.27 35.93
CA ASP A 43 29.89 5.81 35.49
C ASP A 43 29.86 7.33 35.72
N HIS A 44 30.27 7.77 36.92
CA HIS A 44 30.38 9.17 37.33
C HIS A 44 31.55 9.88 36.63
N ARG A 45 31.62 9.79 35.30
CA ARG A 45 32.62 10.51 34.53
C ARG A 45 32.02 11.85 34.10
N PRO A 46 32.55 13.00 34.57
CA PRO A 46 32.06 14.29 34.10
C PRO A 46 32.34 14.40 32.60
N LYS A 47 31.28 14.55 31.79
CA LYS A 47 31.43 14.79 30.35
C LYS A 47 32.19 16.10 30.14
N PRO A 48 33.19 16.15 29.24
CA PRO A 48 33.82 17.42 28.89
C PRO A 48 32.77 18.32 28.25
N LYS A 49 32.58 19.52 28.81
CA LYS A 49 31.74 20.56 28.20
C LYS A 49 32.41 20.96 26.89
N VAL A 50 31.84 20.52 25.77
CA VAL A 50 32.23 21.02 24.46
C VAL A 50 31.89 22.51 24.47
N GLY A 51 32.92 23.36 24.50
CA GLY A 51 32.74 24.79 24.46
C GLY A 51 32.03 25.16 23.16
N ARG A 52 30.83 25.72 23.26
CA ARG A 52 30.19 26.34 22.10
C ARG A 52 31.06 27.54 21.71
N GLN A 53 31.61 27.52 20.51
CA GLN A 53 32.10 28.75 19.90
C GLN A 53 30.91 29.72 19.80
N PRO A 54 31.08 31.00 20.16
CA PRO A 54 30.09 32.01 19.82
C PRO A 54 30.25 32.29 18.33
N PHE A 55 29.48 31.58 17.50
CA PHE A 55 29.24 32.03 16.13
C PHE A 55 28.17 33.11 16.18
N ASP A 56 28.48 34.23 15.54
CA ASP A 56 27.66 35.42 15.38
C ASP A 56 26.22 35.08 14.99
N GLU A 57 25.29 35.74 15.69
CA GLU A 57 23.85 35.72 15.50
C GLU A 57 23.47 36.46 14.21
N GLU A 58 23.66 35.90 13.01
CA GLU A 58 23.11 36.54 11.80
C GLU A 58 23.04 35.64 10.54
N GLU A 59 22.67 34.37 10.71
CA GLU A 59 22.16 33.60 9.59
C GLU A 59 20.79 33.08 9.98
N ASP A 60 19.79 33.39 9.14
CA ASP A 60 18.55 32.65 9.04
C ASP A 60 18.88 31.17 8.79
N GLU A 61 19.29 30.47 9.84
CA GLU A 61 19.35 29.02 9.91
C GLU A 61 17.89 28.61 9.87
N MET A 62 17.32 28.63 8.65
CA MET A 62 16.03 28.05 8.33
C MET A 62 15.99 26.78 9.15
N ASP A 63 15.01 26.65 10.03
CA ASP A 63 14.87 25.46 10.85
C ASP A 63 14.54 24.31 9.88
N ILE A 64 15.59 23.72 9.29
CA ILE A 64 15.52 22.69 8.25
C ILE A 64 14.72 21.52 8.81
N SER A 65 14.83 21.28 10.13
CA SER A 65 14.02 20.31 10.84
C SER A 65 12.53 20.64 10.73
N ASN A 66 12.12 21.88 11.05
CA ASN A 66 10.72 22.28 10.91
C ASN A 66 10.24 22.28 9.45
N MET A 67 11.09 22.65 8.49
CA MET A 67 10.76 22.56 7.07
C MET A 67 10.48 21.10 6.66
N ILE A 68 11.38 20.17 6.99
CA ILE A 68 11.21 18.73 6.71
C ILE A 68 9.97 18.19 7.41
N ARG A 69 9.73 18.55 8.67
CA ARG A 69 8.53 18.14 9.41
C ARG A 69 7.25 18.64 8.74
N SER A 70 7.25 19.88 8.25
CA SER A 70 6.10 20.46 7.55
C SER A 70 5.79 19.74 6.23
N MET A 71 6.81 19.26 5.51
CA MET A 71 6.62 18.53 4.24
C MET A 71 5.79 17.24 4.42
N PHE A 72 5.93 16.57 5.57
CA PHE A 72 5.24 15.30 5.87
C PHE A 72 4.13 15.45 6.92
N ASN A 73 3.75 16.69 7.27
CA ASN A 73 2.79 16.98 8.33
C ASN A 73 3.13 16.29 9.67
N TYR A 74 4.42 16.11 9.94
CA TYR A 74 4.88 15.43 11.14
C TYR A 74 4.76 16.36 12.36
N ASN A 75 4.02 15.92 13.37
CA ASN A 75 3.90 16.64 14.64
C ASN A 75 4.51 15.78 15.76
N PRO A 76 5.69 16.14 16.30
CA PRO A 76 6.35 15.36 17.35
C PRO A 76 5.51 15.27 18.64
N LYS A 77 4.58 16.20 18.86
CA LYS A 77 3.71 16.20 20.05
C LYS A 77 2.70 15.04 20.07
N LYS A 78 2.51 14.32 18.95
CA LYS A 78 1.57 13.18 18.84
C LYS A 78 2.18 11.83 19.25
N PHE A 79 3.47 11.80 19.54
CA PHE A 79 4.25 10.56 19.74
C PHE A 79 5.08 10.61 21.03
N VAL A 80 4.69 11.47 21.99
CA VAL A 80 5.40 11.66 23.26
C VAL A 80 4.92 10.70 24.33
N ASP A 81 3.76 10.07 24.10
CA ASP A 81 3.15 9.15 25.04
C ASP A 81 3.83 7.78 24.88
N ASP A 82 4.39 7.24 25.97
CA ASP A 82 4.89 5.86 26.09
C ASP A 82 3.70 4.87 26.14
N ASP A 83 2.71 5.06 25.27
CA ASP A 83 1.57 4.16 25.18
C ASP A 83 2.04 2.81 24.60
N ASP A 84 1.47 1.73 25.14
CA ASP A 84 1.86 0.34 24.99
C ASP A 84 1.92 -0.07 23.50
N ASP A 85 3.12 -0.33 22.96
CA ASP A 85 3.32 -0.82 21.58
C ASP A 85 2.92 -2.32 21.41
N ASP A 86 2.50 -2.96 22.50
CA ASP A 86 2.32 -4.42 22.60
C ASP A 86 1.08 -4.95 21.86
N ASP A 87 0.09 -4.11 21.52
CA ASP A 87 -1.18 -4.52 20.90
C ASP A 87 -1.35 -4.11 19.43
N MET A 88 -0.26 -3.72 18.77
CA MET A 88 -0.24 -3.28 17.37
C MET A 88 -0.39 -4.43 16.34
N GLU A 89 -0.61 -5.66 16.80
CA GLU A 89 -0.73 -6.85 15.98
C GLU A 89 -2.17 -7.40 15.99
N ALA A 90 -2.72 -7.64 14.80
CA ALA A 90 -4.02 -8.29 14.67
C ALA A 90 -3.90 -9.81 14.84
N GLY A 91 -4.78 -10.40 15.67
CA GLY A 91 -4.89 -11.85 15.82
C GLY A 91 -5.49 -12.52 14.58
N PHE A 92 -5.27 -13.83 14.42
CA PHE A 92 -5.81 -14.60 13.29
C PHE A 92 -7.33 -14.48 13.14
N ASP A 93 -8.08 -14.57 14.24
CA ASP A 93 -9.54 -14.49 14.20
C ASP A 93 -10.06 -13.11 13.76
N GLU A 94 -9.31 -12.06 14.08
CA GLU A 94 -9.63 -10.69 13.66
C GLU A 94 -9.42 -10.53 12.15
N ILE A 95 -8.27 -10.98 11.66
CA ILE A 95 -7.95 -10.99 10.22
C ILE A 95 -9.04 -11.76 9.46
N MET A 96 -9.38 -12.97 9.89
CA MET A 96 -10.40 -13.78 9.22
C MET A 96 -11.80 -13.13 9.24
N ARG A 97 -12.11 -12.36 10.29
CA ARG A 97 -13.37 -11.62 10.38
C ARG A 97 -13.39 -10.45 9.39
N GLU A 98 -12.30 -9.71 9.32
CA GLU A 98 -12.13 -8.60 8.38
C GLU A 98 -12.18 -9.08 6.93
N GLU A 99 -11.46 -10.16 6.60
CA GLU A 99 -11.48 -10.75 5.25
C GLU A 99 -12.91 -11.14 4.81
N ARG A 100 -13.71 -11.75 5.69
CA ARG A 100 -15.11 -12.08 5.40
C ARG A 100 -15.96 -10.83 5.18
N ARG A 101 -15.72 -9.77 5.95
CA ARG A 101 -16.41 -8.49 5.81
C ARG A 101 -16.08 -7.84 4.47
N SER A 102 -14.81 -7.79 4.11
CA SER A 102 -14.34 -7.26 2.82
C SER A 102 -14.91 -8.05 1.64
N ALA A 103 -14.92 -9.38 1.72
CA ALA A 103 -15.52 -10.22 0.67
C ALA A 103 -17.03 -10.00 0.53
N GLN A 104 -17.75 -9.72 1.62
CA GLN A 104 -19.17 -9.40 1.55
C GLN A 104 -19.42 -8.03 0.91
N ILE A 105 -18.59 -7.03 1.22
CA ILE A 105 -18.69 -5.69 0.64
C ILE A 105 -18.40 -5.74 -0.86
N ALA A 106 -17.31 -6.40 -1.27
CA ALA A 106 -16.95 -6.53 -2.68
C ALA A 106 -18.08 -7.15 -3.51
N ARG A 107 -18.72 -8.23 -3.01
CA ARG A 107 -19.87 -8.83 -3.71
C ARG A 107 -21.06 -7.87 -3.85
N ARG A 108 -21.36 -7.09 -2.80
CA ARG A 108 -22.46 -6.13 -2.84
C ARG A 108 -22.17 -5.01 -3.85
N GLU A 109 -20.95 -4.49 -3.83
CA GLU A 109 -20.51 -3.46 -4.77
C GLU A 109 -20.56 -3.97 -6.23
N ASP A 110 -20.09 -5.20 -6.49
CA ASP A 110 -20.19 -5.84 -7.81
C ASP A 110 -21.64 -6.01 -8.28
N GLU A 111 -22.54 -6.45 -7.39
CA GLU A 111 -23.97 -6.59 -7.70
C GLU A 111 -24.64 -5.25 -8.01
N GLU A 112 -24.30 -4.19 -7.27
CA GLU A 112 -24.83 -2.85 -7.52
C GLU A 112 -24.35 -2.30 -8.87
N GLN A 113 -23.07 -2.47 -9.20
CA GLN A 113 -22.53 -2.06 -10.50
C GLN A 113 -23.14 -2.86 -11.65
N LEU A 114 -23.35 -4.17 -11.47
CA LEU A 114 -24.03 -5.01 -12.46
C LEU A 114 -25.46 -4.52 -12.75
N ARG A 115 -26.22 -4.15 -11.72
CA ARG A 115 -27.58 -3.61 -11.89
C ARG A 115 -27.59 -2.28 -12.66
N LEU A 116 -26.64 -1.39 -12.38
CA LEU A 116 -26.48 -0.12 -13.09
C LEU A 116 -26.20 -0.35 -14.59
N ILE A 117 -25.32 -1.30 -14.91
CA ILE A 117 -24.97 -1.66 -16.29
C ILE A 117 -26.18 -2.22 -17.04
N GLU A 118 -26.96 -3.10 -16.40
CA GLU A 118 -28.14 -3.71 -17.02
C GLU A 118 -29.22 -2.67 -17.36
N GLU A 119 -29.48 -1.71 -16.46
CA GLU A 119 -30.43 -0.62 -16.74
C GLU A 119 -29.95 0.27 -17.91
N GLU A 120 -28.65 0.56 -17.96
CA GLU A 120 -28.06 1.34 -19.04
C GLU A 120 -28.12 0.61 -20.38
N GLU A 121 -27.82 -0.69 -20.40
CA GLU A 121 -27.88 -1.53 -21.59
C GLU A 121 -29.30 -1.62 -22.14
N GLU A 122 -30.32 -1.78 -21.29
CA GLU A 122 -31.71 -1.74 -21.72
C GLU A 122 -32.07 -0.40 -22.37
N ARG A 123 -31.65 0.71 -21.76
CA ARG A 123 -31.88 2.06 -22.29
C ARG A 123 -31.17 2.23 -23.63
N GLU A 124 -29.95 1.74 -23.78
CA GLU A 124 -29.21 1.78 -25.04
C GLU A 124 -29.88 0.92 -26.11
N ARG A 125 -30.30 -0.31 -25.76
CA ARG A 125 -31.00 -1.23 -26.67
C ARG A 125 -32.31 -0.65 -27.17
N ARG A 126 -33.11 -0.02 -26.29
CA ARG A 126 -34.34 0.69 -26.67
C ARG A 126 -34.05 1.86 -27.61
N ARG A 127 -33.00 2.66 -27.33
CA ARG A 127 -32.56 3.75 -28.22
C ARG A 127 -32.12 3.22 -29.58
N ARG A 128 -31.36 2.12 -29.64
CA ARG A 128 -30.90 1.49 -30.88
C ARG A 128 -32.07 0.98 -31.73
N MET A 129 -33.04 0.29 -31.10
CA MET A 129 -34.24 -0.20 -31.78
C MET A 129 -35.13 0.94 -32.28
N ALA A 130 -35.28 2.02 -31.51
CA ALA A 130 -36.01 3.20 -31.95
C ALA A 130 -35.36 3.87 -33.19
N LYS A 131 -34.02 4.03 -33.18
CA LYS A 131 -33.26 4.54 -34.33
C LYS A 131 -33.43 3.66 -35.58
N LEU A 132 -33.39 2.33 -35.43
CA LEU A 132 -33.61 1.39 -36.54
C LEU A 132 -35.04 1.47 -37.10
N LYS A 133 -36.06 1.56 -36.24
CA LYS A 133 -37.46 1.74 -36.67
C LYS A 133 -37.66 3.04 -37.42
N LYS A 134 -37.07 4.15 -36.96
CA LYS A 134 -37.16 5.46 -37.64
C LYS A 134 -36.53 5.43 -39.04
N ARG A 135 -35.43 4.69 -39.23
CA ARG A 135 -34.81 4.51 -40.54
C ARG A 135 -35.67 3.66 -41.49
N LYS A 136 -36.32 2.62 -40.98
CA LYS A 136 -37.22 1.75 -41.78
C LYS A 136 -38.55 2.39 -42.16
N LEU A 137 -39.01 3.41 -41.43
CA LEU A 137 -40.27 4.10 -41.70
C LEU A 137 -40.10 5.36 -42.56
N GLY A 138 -38.86 5.70 -42.92
CA GLY A 138 -38.50 6.86 -43.75
C GLY A 138 -37.96 6.48 -45.13
N GLU A 139 -38.13 5.23 -45.55
CA GLU A 139 -38.00 4.75 -46.93
C GLU A 139 -39.38 4.43 -47.50
#